data_AF-A0A963R7M5-F1
#
_entry.id   AF-A0A963R7M5-F1
#
_cell.length_a   1.000
_cell.length_b   1.000
_cell.length_c   1.000
_cell.angle_alpha   90.00
_cell.angle_beta   90.00
_cell.angle_gamma   90.00
#
_symmetry.space_group_name_H-M   'P 1'
#
loop_
_entity.id
_entity.type
_entity.pdbx_description
1 polymer ?
#
loop_
_entity_poly.entity_id
_entity_poly.type
_entity_poly.pdbx_seq_one_letter_code
_entity_poly.pdbx_strand_id
1 'polypeptide(L)'
;FGLFEKMLETIREDVTRILSTSELRMPEPAEMALPELPEFMTAGQFDPFDGDAIEVAGNPQAAGDPYAGMGLSRNAPCPCGSGRKYKHCHGKIA
;
A
#
# COMPACT_ATOMS: atom_id res chain seq x y z
N PHE A 1 27.90 -51.21 -2.44
CA PHE A 1 26.65 -50.41 -2.50
C PHE A 1 26.54 -49.39 -1.36
N GLY A 2 26.82 -49.73 -0.10
CA GLY A 2 26.69 -48.78 1.03
C GLY A 2 27.53 -47.49 1.00
N LEU A 3 28.66 -47.45 0.27
CA LEU A 3 29.43 -46.20 0.08
C LEU A 3 28.66 -45.15 -0.73
N PHE A 4 27.86 -45.59 -1.71
CA PHE A 4 27.04 -44.70 -2.52
C PHE A 4 25.83 -44.19 -1.74
N GLU A 5 25.20 -45.06 -0.94
CA GLU A 5 24.10 -44.68 -0.05
C GLU A 5 24.54 -43.63 0.97
N LYS A 6 25.71 -43.83 1.60
CA LYS A 6 26.29 -42.86 2.54
C LYS A 6 26.58 -41.51 1.87
N MET A 7 27.06 -41.52 0.63
CA MET A 7 27.28 -40.29 -0.14
C MET A 7 25.97 -39.53 -0.39
N LEU A 8 24.89 -40.24 -0.76
CA LEU A 8 23.58 -39.62 -0.97
C LEU A 8 22.98 -39.06 0.32
N GLU A 9 23.18 -39.72 1.45
CA GLU A 9 22.79 -39.21 2.77
C GLU A 9 23.47 -37.87 3.05
N THR A 10 24.80 -37.83 2.88
CA THR A 10 25.61 -36.61 3.10
C THR A 10 25.19 -35.47 2.17
N ILE A 11 24.93 -35.76 0.88
CA ILE A 11 24.48 -34.75 -0.08
C ILE A 11 23.13 -34.15 0.35
N ARG A 12 22.18 -34.97 0.83
CA ARG A 12 20.89 -34.45 1.29
C ARG A 12 21.05 -33.52 2.47
N GLU A 13 21.82 -33.92 3.48
CA GLU A 13 22.08 -33.11 4.66
C GLU A 13 22.75 -31.78 4.29
N ASP A 14 23.76 -31.82 3.42
CA ASP A 14 24.50 -30.64 2.99
C ASP A 14 23.60 -29.66 2.21
N VAL A 15 22.77 -30.15 1.28
CA VAL A 15 21.84 -29.30 0.53
C VAL A 15 20.85 -28.63 1.48
N THR A 16 20.25 -29.39 2.41
CA THR A 16 19.32 -28.82 3.40
C THR A 16 20.00 -27.79 4.28
N ARG A 17 21.24 -28.04 4.72
CA ARG A 17 22.02 -27.09 5.54
C ARG A 17 22.32 -25.80 4.79
N ILE A 18 22.74 -25.91 3.53
CA ILE A 18 23.08 -24.74 2.70
C ILE A 18 21.81 -23.90 2.48
N LEU A 19 20.69 -24.53 2.11
CA LEU A 19 19.45 -23.80 1.88
C LEU A 19 18.87 -23.17 3.15
N SER A 20 19.02 -23.79 4.32
CA SER A 20 18.49 -23.25 5.58
C SER A 20 19.31 -22.10 6.15
N THR A 21 20.59 -22.00 5.81
CA THR A 21 21.50 -20.96 6.31
C THR A 21 21.84 -19.89 5.27
N SER A 22 21.46 -20.10 4.00
CA SER A 22 21.72 -19.16 2.92
C SER A 22 20.84 -17.92 3.03
N GLU A 23 21.45 -16.77 3.27
CA GLU A 23 20.78 -15.48 3.18
C GLU A 23 20.81 -14.96 1.73
N LEU A 24 19.63 -14.71 1.15
CA LEU A 24 19.54 -14.03 -0.14
C LEU A 24 19.74 -12.53 0.06
N ARG A 25 20.93 -12.04 -0.29
CA ARG A 25 21.16 -10.60 -0.42
C ARG A 25 20.36 -10.06 -1.59
N MET A 26 19.24 -9.41 -1.29
CA MET A 26 18.55 -8.58 -2.26
C MET A 26 19.34 -7.28 -2.45
N PRO A 27 19.58 -6.84 -3.70
CA PRO A 27 20.16 -5.52 -3.91
C PRO A 27 19.25 -4.47 -3.29
N GLU A 28 19.85 -3.49 -2.60
CA GLU A 28 19.10 -2.37 -2.06
C GLU A 28 18.36 -1.67 -3.22
N PRO A 29 17.05 -1.43 -3.10
CA PRO A 29 16.32 -0.73 -4.15
C PRO A 29 17.01 0.62 -4.36
N ALA A 30 17.38 0.91 -5.61
CA ALA A 30 17.97 2.19 -5.94
C ALA A 30 17.09 3.31 -5.38
N GLU A 31 17.69 4.21 -4.60
CA GLU A 31 17.01 5.39 -4.07
C GLU A 31 16.50 6.22 -5.26
N MET A 32 15.23 6.03 -5.61
CA MET A 32 14.57 6.92 -6.53
C MET A 32 14.35 8.22 -5.77
N ALA A 33 15.03 9.28 -6.21
CA ALA A 33 14.74 10.61 -5.73
C ALA A 33 13.24 10.86 -5.90
N LEU A 34 12.53 11.04 -4.79
CA LEU A 34 11.13 11.45 -4.84
C LEU A 34 11.10 12.83 -5.52
N PRO A 35 10.20 13.04 -6.50
CA PRO A 35 10.03 14.36 -7.07
C PRO A 35 9.68 15.34 -5.94
N GLU A 36 10.32 16.51 -5.94
CA GLU A 36 9.98 17.57 -5.00
C GLU A 36 8.48 17.88 -5.16
N LEU A 37 7.75 17.77 -4.04
CA LEU A 37 6.35 18.15 -4.03
C LEU A 37 6.28 19.65 -4.33
N PRO A 38 5.36 20.08 -5.20
CA PRO A 38 5.15 21.50 -5.45
C PRO A 38 4.90 22.25 -4.14
N GLU A 39 5.43 23.47 -4.02
CA GLU A 39 5.33 24.29 -2.81
C GLU A 39 3.89 24.49 -2.30
N PHE A 40 2.88 24.37 -3.16
CA PHE A 40 1.47 24.46 -2.75
C PHE A 40 1.02 23.34 -1.78
N MET A 41 1.78 22.23 -1.70
CA MET A 41 1.48 21.10 -0.81
C MET A 41 2.23 21.16 0.53
N THR A 42 3.41 21.82 0.57
CA THR A 42 4.30 21.86 1.75
C THR A 42 4.24 23.19 2.49
N ALA A 43 3.99 24.29 1.80
CA ALA A 43 3.60 25.54 2.43
C ALA A 43 2.10 25.46 2.70
N GLY A 44 1.72 25.25 3.96
CA GLY A 44 0.35 25.38 4.44
C GLY A 44 -0.18 26.81 4.35
N GLN A 45 -0.11 27.43 3.18
CA GLN A 45 -0.81 28.66 2.83
C GLN A 45 -2.21 28.34 2.27
N PHE A 46 -2.86 27.35 2.87
CA PHE A 46 -4.32 27.33 2.92
C PHE A 46 -4.65 27.71 4.34
N ASP A 47 -4.76 29.01 4.59
CA ASP A 47 -5.33 29.52 5.82
C ASP A 47 -6.84 29.18 5.76
N PRO A 48 -7.36 28.22 6.55
CA PRO A 48 -8.77 27.84 6.48
C PRO A 48 -9.73 28.95 6.95
N PHE A 49 -9.20 30.13 7.30
CA PHE A 49 -9.93 31.32 7.71
C PHE A 49 -10.04 32.41 6.63
N ASP A 50 -9.32 32.30 5.51
CA ASP A 50 -9.59 33.12 4.33
C ASP A 50 -10.70 32.43 3.52
N GLY A 51 -11.91 32.93 3.68
CA GLY A 51 -13.15 32.38 3.12
C GLY A 51 -13.30 32.49 1.60
N ASP A 52 -12.26 32.17 0.84
CA ASP A 52 -12.37 31.91 -0.60
C ASP A 52 -12.11 30.42 -0.85
N ALA A 53 -13.15 29.63 -0.60
CA ALA A 53 -13.14 28.21 -0.84
C ALA A 53 -13.03 27.95 -2.36
N ILE A 54 -11.90 27.40 -2.79
CA ILE A 54 -11.81 26.75 -4.09
C ILE A 54 -12.85 25.64 -4.11
N GLU A 55 -13.87 25.80 -4.96
CA GLU A 55 -14.85 24.78 -5.28
C GLU A 55 -14.14 23.54 -5.82
N VAL A 56 -13.82 22.58 -4.94
CA VAL A 56 -13.54 21.22 -5.35
C VAL A 56 -14.85 20.70 -5.91
N ALA A 57 -14.92 20.66 -7.24
CA ALA A 57 -15.99 20.06 -8.02
C ALA A 57 -16.27 18.64 -7.50
N GLY A 58 -17.20 18.56 -6.55
CA GLY A 58 -17.78 17.33 -6.05
C GLY A 58 -18.54 16.68 -7.18
N ASN A 59 -18.07 15.50 -7.58
CA ASN A 59 -18.76 14.63 -8.51
C ASN A 59 -20.24 14.49 -8.08
N PRO A 60 -21.24 14.85 -8.92
CA PRO A 60 -22.63 14.98 -8.49
C PRO A 60 -23.31 13.64 -8.18
N GLN A 61 -22.60 12.51 -8.32
CA GLN A 61 -23.12 11.18 -7.96
C GLN A 61 -22.83 10.75 -6.51
N ALA A 62 -22.13 11.54 -5.71
CA ALA A 62 -21.96 11.31 -4.27
C ALA A 62 -23.10 11.90 -3.41
N ALA A 63 -24.19 12.35 -4.04
CA ALA A 63 -25.30 13.05 -3.39
C ALA A 63 -26.12 12.23 -2.36
N GLY A 64 -25.70 11.01 -2.03
CA GLY A 64 -26.33 10.17 -1.01
C GLY A 64 -25.36 9.41 -0.11
N ASP A 65 -24.04 9.56 -0.28
CA ASP A 65 -23.07 8.93 0.61
C ASP A 65 -22.68 9.91 1.73
N PRO A 66 -23.08 9.66 2.99
CA PRO A 66 -22.76 10.53 4.12
C PRO A 66 -21.26 10.62 4.41
N TYR A 67 -20.42 9.77 3.80
CA TYR A 67 -18.98 9.70 4.06
C TYR A 67 -18.11 10.28 2.92
N ALA A 68 -18.69 10.78 1.83
CA ALA A 68 -17.95 11.20 0.64
C ALA A 68 -17.00 12.40 0.84
N GLY A 69 -17.30 13.27 1.81
CA GLY A 69 -16.50 14.47 2.13
C GLY A 69 -15.39 14.27 3.16
N MET A 70 -15.24 13.06 3.72
CA MET A 70 -14.30 12.79 4.82
C MET A 70 -12.86 12.49 4.35
N GLY A 71 -12.55 12.64 3.06
CA GLY A 71 -11.21 12.38 2.53
C GLY A 71 -10.76 10.91 2.63
N LEU A 72 -11.70 9.96 2.73
CA LEU A 72 -11.37 8.55 2.87
C LEU A 72 -10.70 7.99 1.60
N SER A 73 -9.60 7.26 1.80
CA SER A 73 -8.97 6.49 0.71
C SER A 73 -9.91 5.42 0.19
N ARG A 74 -9.96 5.23 -1.14
CA ARG A 74 -10.83 4.25 -1.82
C ARG A 74 -10.69 2.81 -1.30
N ASN A 75 -9.50 2.43 -0.80
CA ASN A 75 -9.23 1.09 -0.26
C ASN A 75 -9.36 0.98 1.27
N ALA A 76 -9.60 2.08 1.98
CA ALA A 76 -9.77 2.09 3.43
C ALA A 76 -10.98 1.23 3.85
N PRO A 77 -11.01 0.70 5.09
CA PRO A 77 -12.20 0.07 5.63
C PRO A 77 -13.37 1.06 5.63
N CYS A 78 -14.55 0.61 5.23
CA CYS A 78 -15.72 1.47 5.14
C CYS A 78 -16.23 1.80 6.56
N PRO A 79 -16.48 3.09 6.88
CA PRO A 79 -16.83 3.54 8.23
C PRO A 79 -18.25 3.13 8.68
N CYS A 80 -19.07 2.61 7.77
CA CYS A 80 -20.38 2.05 8.09
C CYS A 80 -20.33 0.70 8.84
N GLY A 81 -19.14 0.17 9.14
CA GLY A 81 -18.96 -1.09 9.87
C GLY A 81 -19.21 -2.36 9.06
N SER A 82 -19.37 -2.26 7.73
CA SER A 82 -19.63 -3.42 6.85
C SER A 82 -18.45 -4.38 6.67
N GLY A 83 -17.26 -4.02 7.16
CA GLY A 83 -16.02 -4.79 6.98
C GLY A 83 -15.48 -4.79 5.54
N ARG A 84 -16.14 -4.11 4.59
CA ARG A 84 -15.72 -4.02 3.19
C ARG A 84 -14.89 -2.75 2.95
N LYS A 85 -14.06 -2.75 1.91
CA LYS A 85 -13.33 -1.54 1.49
C LYS A 85 -14.32 -0.47 0.98
N TYR A 86 -14.02 0.80 1.21
CA TYR A 86 -14.90 1.93 0.88
C TYR A 86 -15.39 1.90 -0.57
N LYS A 87 -14.50 1.69 -1.56
CA LYS A 87 -14.87 1.56 -2.98
C LYS A 87 -15.82 0.41 -3.32
N HIS A 88 -15.92 -0.60 -2.47
CA HIS A 88 -16.80 -1.76 -2.67
C HIS A 88 -18.09 -1.67 -1.84
N CYS A 89 -18.27 -0.58 -1.09
CA CYS A 89 -19.46 -0.31 -0.31
C CYS A 89 -20.08 1.02 -0.74
N HIS A 90 -19.67 2.12 -0.15
CA HIS A 90 -20.27 3.45 -0.34
C HIS A 90 -19.56 4.28 -1.44
N GLY A 91 -18.29 3.98 -1.74
CA GLY A 91 -17.56 4.57 -2.86
C GLY A 91 -17.74 3.85 -4.20
N LYS A 92 -18.82 3.08 -4.36
CA LYS A 92 -19.15 2.45 -5.65
C LYS A 92 -19.69 3.53 -6.59
N ILE A 93 -18.92 3.83 -7.62
CA ILE A 93 -19.40 4.60 -8.77
C ILE A 93 -20.16 3.59 -9.63
N ALA A 94 -21.46 3.83 -9.87
CA ALA A 94 -22.26 3.04 -10.79
C ALA A 94 -21.73 3.17 -12.23
#